data_AF-A0A3D2K297-F1
#
_entry.id   AF-A0A3D2K297-F1
#
_cell.length_a   1.000
_cell.length_b   1.000
_cell.length_c   1.000
_cell.angle_alpha   90.00
_cell.angle_beta   90.00
_cell.angle_gamma   90.00
#
_symmetry.space_group_name_H-M   'P 1'
#
loop_
_entity.id
_entity.type
_entity.pdbx_description
1 polymer ?
#
loop_
_entity_poly.entity_id
_entity_poly.type
_entity_poly.pdbx_seq_one_letter_code
_entity_poly.pdbx_strand_id
1 'polypeptide(L)'
;ALRDLSILSEFGGLPFSETEKTFAAYGTVVKWALFDKLLKSNADYAALMVTDVIDSTRRINIPGTVGGENWRYRLPYKLADMPENVCQEWRKLSELVRVSNRG
;
A
#
# COMPACT_ATOMS: atom_id res chain seq x y z
N ALA A 1 6.87 -11.02 11.84
CA ALA A 1 7.16 -9.60 12.11
C ALA A 1 8.46 -9.16 11.44
N LEU A 2 9.65 -9.42 12.01
CA LEU A 2 10.91 -8.96 11.41
C LEU A 2 11.21 -9.58 10.03
N ARG A 3 10.88 -10.87 9.83
CA ARG A 3 11.00 -11.54 8.53
C ARG A 3 10.09 -10.95 7.46
N ASP A 4 8.85 -10.60 7.83
CA ASP A 4 7.90 -10.04 6.87
C ASP A 4 8.32 -8.63 6.46
N LEU A 5 8.82 -7.84 7.42
CA LEU A 5 9.42 -6.54 7.16
C LEU A 5 10.69 -6.65 6.31
N SER A 6 11.53 -7.67 6.52
CA SER A 6 12.74 -7.85 5.71
C SER A 6 12.40 -8.07 4.24
N ILE A 7 11.40 -8.91 3.94
CA ILE A 7 10.96 -9.20 2.57
C ILE A 7 10.42 -7.92 1.91
N LEU A 8 9.58 -7.17 2.62
CA LEU A 8 9.03 -5.91 2.10
C LEU A 8 10.12 -4.86 1.88
N SER A 9 11.08 -4.74 2.81
CA SER A 9 12.21 -3.82 2.67
C SER A 9 13.11 -4.20 1.50
N GLU A 10 13.45 -5.47 1.35
CA GLU A 10 14.23 -5.96 0.20
C GLU A 10 13.53 -5.66 -1.12
N PHE A 11 12.25 -6.01 -1.24
CA PHE A 11 11.46 -5.72 -2.43
C PHE A 11 11.41 -4.22 -2.73
N GLY A 12 11.17 -3.40 -1.69
CA GLY A 12 11.15 -1.93 -1.76
C GLY A 12 12.50 -1.28 -2.03
N GLY A 13 13.61 -2.02 -1.96
CA GLY A 13 14.97 -1.46 -2.02
C GLY A 13 15.30 -0.58 -0.82
N LEU A 14 14.71 -0.85 0.35
CA LEU A 14 14.89 -0.11 1.60
C LEU A 14 15.98 -0.76 2.46
N PRO A 15 16.91 0.02 3.03
CA PRO A 15 18.01 -0.52 3.81
C PRO A 15 17.56 -0.99 5.21
N PHE A 16 18.33 -1.92 5.78
CA PHE A 16 18.29 -2.21 7.21
C PHE A 16 18.95 -1.07 8.00
N SER A 17 18.32 -0.65 9.10
CA SER A 17 18.90 0.35 10.00
C SER A 17 19.85 -0.33 10.98
N GLU A 18 21.16 -0.14 10.79
CA GLU A 18 22.19 -0.68 11.71
C GLU A 18 22.10 -0.05 13.11
N THR A 19 21.71 1.22 13.19
CA THR A 19 21.57 1.95 14.46
C THR A 19 20.38 1.45 15.27
N GLU A 20 19.23 1.27 14.63
CA GLU A 20 18.00 0.83 15.30
C GLU A 20 17.85 -0.71 15.30
N LYS A 21 18.76 -1.41 14.62
CA LYS A 21 18.74 -2.87 14.40
C LYS A 21 17.39 -3.38 13.88
N THR A 22 16.77 -2.63 12.97
CA THR A 22 15.44 -2.93 12.44
C THR A 22 15.27 -2.51 10.98
N PHE A 23 14.22 -3.04 10.34
CA PHE A 23 13.70 -2.54 9.08
C PHE A 23 12.74 -1.38 9.32
N ALA A 24 12.59 -0.51 8.33
CA ALA A 24 11.65 0.61 8.39
C ALA A 24 10.21 0.09 8.61
N ALA A 25 9.52 0.65 9.60
CA ALA A 25 8.11 0.37 9.81
C ALA A 25 7.27 0.84 8.62
N TYR A 26 6.17 0.13 8.35
CA TYR A 26 5.26 0.53 7.27
C TYR A 26 4.70 1.94 7.52
N GLY A 27 4.83 2.80 6.52
CA GLY A 27 4.40 4.19 6.52
C GLY A 27 4.56 4.78 5.12
N THR A 28 4.44 6.10 4.97
CA THR A 28 4.42 6.76 3.65
C THR A 28 5.63 6.41 2.77
N VAL A 29 6.85 6.43 3.34
CA VAL A 29 8.08 6.11 2.59
C VAL A 29 8.07 4.66 2.11
N VAL A 30 7.73 3.72 3.00
CA VAL A 30 7.69 2.29 2.68
C VAL A 30 6.60 2.00 1.65
N LYS A 31 5.39 2.55 1.83
CA LYS A 31 4.26 2.43 0.89
C LYS A 31 4.67 2.79 -0.53
N TRP A 32 5.24 3.98 -0.71
CA TRP A 32 5.58 4.48 -2.05
C TRP A 32 6.78 3.75 -2.67
N ALA A 33 7.74 3.27 -1.86
CA ALA A 33 8.81 2.41 -2.34
C ALA A 33 8.26 1.05 -2.86
N LEU A 34 7.30 0.45 -2.15
CA LEU A 34 6.64 -0.78 -2.59
C LEU A 34 5.81 -0.57 -3.87
N PHE A 35 5.07 0.53 -3.95
CA PHE A 35 4.27 0.86 -5.15
C PHE A 35 5.18 1.07 -6.37
N ASP A 36 6.29 1.79 -6.22
CA ASP A 36 7.27 2.01 -7.30
C ASP A 36 7.81 0.69 -7.83
N LYS A 37 8.21 -0.20 -6.92
CA LYS A 37 8.78 -1.51 -7.28
C LYS A 37 7.75 -2.45 -7.91
N LEU A 38 6.51 -2.44 -7.41
CA LEU A 38 5.41 -3.21 -8.01
C LEU A 38 5.12 -2.73 -9.43
N LEU A 39 4.97 -1.41 -9.63
CA LEU A 39 4.64 -0.84 -10.93
C LEU A 39 5.83 -0.86 -11.91
N LYS A 40 7.06 -1.08 -11.45
CA LYS A 40 8.22 -1.32 -12.35
C LYS A 40 8.58 -2.79 -12.52
N SER A 41 7.83 -3.70 -11.91
CA SER A 41 8.06 -5.14 -12.08
C SER A 41 7.76 -5.60 -13.51
N ASN A 42 8.20 -6.82 -13.86
CA ASN A 42 7.89 -7.44 -15.16
C ASN A 42 6.51 -8.12 -15.19
N ALA A 43 5.68 -7.98 -14.16
CA ALA A 43 4.33 -8.54 -14.18
C ALA A 43 3.46 -7.80 -15.20
N ASP A 44 2.71 -8.54 -16.03
CA ASP A 44 1.77 -7.96 -17.00
C ASP A 44 0.69 -7.12 -16.32
N TYR A 45 0.23 -7.56 -15.14
CA TYR A 45 -0.77 -6.89 -14.33
C TYR A 45 -0.25 -6.60 -12.92
N ALA A 46 -0.53 -5.40 -12.43
CA ALA A 46 -0.29 -5.00 -11.06
C ALA A 46 -1.62 -4.62 -10.41
N ALA A 47 -1.86 -5.11 -9.18
CA ALA A 47 -3.06 -4.81 -8.42
C ALA A 47 -2.67 -4.20 -7.07
N LEU A 48 -3.42 -3.17 -6.68
CA LEU A 48 -3.26 -2.48 -5.39
C LEU A 48 -4.58 -2.52 -4.64
N MET A 49 -4.50 -2.68 -3.33
CA MET A 49 -5.67 -2.56 -2.47
C MET A 49 -6.05 -1.09 -2.31
N VAL A 50 -7.33 -0.76 -2.47
CA VAL A 50 -7.83 0.60 -2.20
C VAL A 50 -7.52 1.06 -0.77
N THR A 51 -7.47 0.12 0.18
CA THR A 51 -7.10 0.39 1.58
C THR A 51 -5.68 0.90 1.71
N ASP A 52 -4.74 0.43 0.87
CA ASP A 52 -3.34 0.86 0.93
C ASP A 52 -3.18 2.26 0.35
N VAL A 53 -3.93 2.59 -0.72
CA VAL A 53 -3.87 3.93 -1.32
C VAL A 53 -4.33 5.02 -0.35
N ILE A 54 -5.38 4.71 0.44
CA ILE A 54 -5.98 5.67 1.39
C ILE A 54 -5.45 5.53 2.83
N ASP A 55 -4.41 4.74 3.05
CA ASP A 55 -3.80 4.47 4.36
C ASP A 55 -4.78 3.91 5.41
N SER A 56 -5.75 3.08 4.98
CA SER A 56 -6.69 2.40 5.87
C SER A 56 -6.12 1.10 6.42
N THR A 57 -6.08 0.96 7.73
CA THR A 57 -5.68 -0.28 8.41
C THR A 57 -6.84 -1.29 8.55
N ARG A 58 -8.03 -0.98 8.03
CA ARG A 58 -9.19 -1.87 8.12
C ARG A 58 -9.02 -3.06 7.18
N ARG A 59 -9.08 -4.27 7.73
CA ARG A 59 -9.08 -5.50 6.95
C ARG A 59 -10.45 -5.76 6.33
N ILE A 60 -10.47 -6.11 5.04
CA ILE A 60 -11.70 -6.55 4.35
C ILE A 60 -12.14 -7.92 4.86
N ASN A 61 -11.17 -8.80 5.14
CA ASN A 61 -11.43 -10.15 5.61
C ASN A 61 -10.31 -10.63 6.56
N ILE A 62 -10.71 -11.38 7.57
CA ILE A 62 -9.83 -12.16 8.45
C ILE A 62 -10.22 -13.64 8.28
N PRO A 63 -9.43 -14.44 7.54
CA PRO A 63 -9.73 -15.86 7.36
C PRO A 63 -9.83 -16.61 8.71
N GLY A 64 -10.74 -17.58 8.78
CA GLY A 64 -10.91 -18.41 9.98
C GLY A 64 -11.71 -17.75 11.11
N THR A 65 -12.25 -16.54 10.92
CA THR A 65 -13.15 -15.90 11.88
C THR A 65 -14.60 -16.01 11.43
N VAL A 66 -15.47 -16.33 12.39
CA VAL A 66 -16.93 -16.27 12.23
C VAL A 66 -17.42 -15.00 12.93
N GLY A 67 -18.16 -14.17 12.21
CA GLY A 67 -18.62 -12.88 12.74
C GLY A 67 -19.03 -11.89 11.65
N GLY A 68 -19.72 -10.83 12.05
CA GLY A 68 -20.35 -9.88 11.14
C GLY A 68 -19.41 -8.86 10.48
N GLU A 69 -18.14 -8.74 10.86
CA GLU A 69 -17.26 -7.67 10.38
C GLU A 69 -16.61 -7.94 9.01
N ASN A 70 -16.43 -9.21 8.63
CA ASN A 70 -15.85 -9.58 7.33
C ASN A 70 -16.75 -9.12 6.17
N TRP A 71 -16.14 -8.71 5.06
CA TRP A 71 -16.81 -8.34 3.80
C TRP A 71 -17.70 -7.10 3.87
N ARG A 72 -17.68 -6.37 4.99
CA ARG A 72 -18.48 -5.15 5.19
C ARG A 72 -17.73 -3.85 4.93
N TYR A 73 -16.45 -3.92 4.60
CA TYR A 73 -15.66 -2.72 4.30
C TYR A 73 -16.33 -1.88 3.21
N ARG A 74 -16.39 -0.57 3.45
CA ARG A 74 -16.81 0.48 2.53
C ARG A 74 -15.84 1.64 2.71
N LEU A 75 -15.65 2.44 1.65
CA LEU A 75 -14.95 3.71 1.79
C LEU A 75 -15.68 4.56 2.84
N PRO A 76 -14.94 5.29 3.71
CA PRO A 76 -15.54 6.08 4.78
C PRO A 76 -16.24 7.36 4.28
N TYR A 77 -16.19 7.61 2.98
CA TYR A 77 -16.79 8.76 2.30
C TYR A 77 -17.35 8.32 0.93
N LYS A 78 -18.26 9.12 0.38
CA LYS A 78 -18.62 9.04 -1.04
C LYS A 78 -17.46 9.59 -1.87
N LEU A 79 -17.35 9.18 -3.14
CA LEU A 79 -16.30 9.67 -4.03
C LEU A 79 -16.36 11.20 -4.22
N ALA A 80 -17.55 11.79 -4.25
CA ALA A 80 -17.75 13.24 -4.35
C ALA A 80 -17.29 14.01 -3.10
N ASP A 81 -17.22 13.33 -1.96
CA ASP A 81 -16.87 13.90 -0.65
C ASP A 81 -15.46 13.46 -0.20
N MET A 82 -14.64 12.97 -1.14
CA MET A 82 -13.31 12.43 -0.83
C MET A 82 -12.39 13.55 -0.31
N PRO A 83 -11.71 13.36 0.84
CA PRO A 83 -10.80 14.35 1.38
C PRO A 83 -9.67 14.70 0.42
N GLU A 84 -9.28 15.97 0.37
CA GLU A 84 -8.26 16.46 -0.58
C GLU A 84 -6.90 15.76 -0.40
N ASN A 85 -6.51 15.42 0.83
CA ASN A 85 -5.28 14.64 1.07
C ASN A 85 -5.34 13.23 0.44
N VAL A 86 -6.53 12.61 0.38
CA VAL A 86 -6.71 11.33 -0.30
C VAL A 86 -6.69 11.54 -1.82
N CYS A 87 -7.35 12.59 -2.32
CA CYS A 87 -7.27 12.97 -3.74
C CYS A 87 -5.81 13.14 -4.19
N GLN A 88 -4.95 13.72 -3.35
CA GLN A 88 -3.52 13.87 -3.63
C GLN A 88 -2.81 12.52 -3.74
N GLU A 89 -3.10 11.54 -2.88
CA GLU A 89 -2.52 10.19 -2.99
C GLU A 89 -2.92 9.50 -4.30
N TRP A 90 -4.17 9.66 -4.75
CA TRP A 90 -4.62 9.16 -6.06
C TRP A 90 -3.90 9.85 -7.23
N ARG A 91 -3.67 11.17 -7.15
CA ARG A 91 -2.91 11.89 -8.19
C ARG A 91 -1.46 11.41 -8.26
N LYS A 92 -0.81 11.20 -7.11
CA LYS A 92 0.54 10.61 -7.06
C LYS A 92 0.57 9.21 -7.66
N LEU A 93 -0.44 8.39 -7.38
CA LEU A 93 -0.55 7.04 -7.94
C LEU A 93 -0.73 7.09 -9.45
N SER A 94 -1.61 7.97 -9.95
CA SER A 94 -1.83 8.16 -11.38
C SER A 94 -0.55 8.57 -12.12
N GLU A 95 0.24 9.45 -11.52
CA GLU A 95 1.54 9.85 -12.07
C GLU A 95 2.53 8.67 -12.06
N LEU A 96 2.56 7.89 -10.98
CA LEU A 96 3.42 6.72 -10.89
C LEU A 96 3.08 5.65 -11.94
N VAL A 97 1.79 5.40 -12.18
CA VAL A 97 1.31 4.50 -13.24
C VAL A 97 1.79 4.97 -14.61
N ARG A 98 1.69 6.29 -14.87
CA ARG A 98 2.13 6.92 -16.12
C ARG A 98 3.64 6.74 -16.35
N VAL A 99 4.47 7.12 -15.37
CA VAL A 99 5.94 7.03 -15.52
C VAL A 99 6.46 5.60 -15.52
N SER A 100 5.67 4.65 -15.02
CA SER A 100 6.00 3.21 -15.06
C SER A 100 5.50 2.52 -16.32
N ASN A 101 4.94 3.25 -17.29
CA ASN A 101 4.41 2.73 -18.55
C ASN A 101 3.32 1.65 -18.36
N ARG A 102 2.38 1.90 -17.44
CA ARG A 102 1.24 1.01 -17.11
C ARG A 102 -0.14 1.65 -17.33
N GLY A 103 -0.19 2.83 -17.94
CA GLY A 103 -1.42 3.60 -18.20
C GLY A 103 -1.80 3.67 -19.66
#